data_AF-A0A453P3J7-F1
#
_entry.id   AF-A0A453P3J7-F1
#
_cell.length_a   1.000
_cell.length_b   1.000
_cell.length_c   1.000
_cell.angle_alpha   90.00
_cell.angle_beta   90.00
_cell.angle_gamma   90.00
#
_symmetry.space_group_name_H-M   'P 1'
#
loop_
_entity.id
_entity.type
_entity.pdbx_description
1 polymer ?
#
loop_
_entity_poly.entity_id
_entity_poly.type
_entity_poly.pdbx_seq_one_letter_code
_entity_poly.pdbx_strand_id
1 'polypeptide(L)' 'MEAFDQFYNLAGGDMSVINNAAIMLLPKKDGATEIIDYRPISLIHSIGKLISKVLSIRLASVIWS' A
#
# COMPACT_ATOMS: atom_id res chain seq x y z
N MET A 1 11.53 10.36 11.49
CA MET A 1 11.20 11.18 10.31
C MET A 1 12.12 10.87 9.14
N GLU A 2 13.36 10.45 9.36
CA GLU A 2 14.35 10.16 8.30
C GLU A 2 13.83 9.37 7.08
N ALA A 3 13.11 8.25 7.25
CA ALA A 3 12.56 7.50 6.12
C ALA A 3 11.51 8.30 5.29
N PHE A 4 10.72 9.15 5.95
CA PHE A 4 9.79 10.06 5.29
C PHE A 4 10.51 11.26 4.66
N ASP A 5 11.59 11.74 5.28
CA ASP A 5 12.42 12.83 4.75
C ASP A 5 13.18 12.36 3.51
N GLN A 6 13.70 11.13 3.52
CA GLN A 6 14.27 10.44 2.37
C GLN A 6 13.24 10.30 1.25
N PHE A 7 12.04 9.79 1.55
CA PHE A 7 10.94 9.72 0.58
C PHE A 7 10.56 11.08 -0.01
N TYR A 8 10.44 12.12 0.83
CA TYR A 8 10.09 13.47 0.40
C TYR A 8 11.15 14.11 -0.49
N ASN A 9 12.43 13.95 -0.15
CA ASN A 9 13.55 14.51 -0.90
C ASN A 9 13.99 13.61 -2.08
N LEU A 10 13.27 12.51 -2.35
CA LEU A 10 13.67 11.48 -3.31
C LEU A 10 15.11 10.98 -3.07
N ALA A 11 15.55 11.00 -1.81
CA ALA A 11 16.88 10.62 -1.37
C ALA A 11 16.81 9.24 -0.70
N GLY A 12 17.77 8.35 -0.94
CA GLY A 12 17.76 6.98 -0.36
C GLY A 12 17.99 5.83 -1.35
N GLY A 13 18.34 6.15 -2.60
CA GLY A 13 18.58 5.15 -3.66
C GLY A 13 17.32 4.82 -4.46
N ASP A 14 17.31 3.67 -5.13
CA ASP A 14 16.18 3.24 -5.94
C ASP A 14 15.00 2.78 -5.07
N MET A 15 13.97 3.62 -5.00
CA MET A 15 12.70 3.34 -4.33
C MET A 15 11.71 2.55 -5.20
N SER A 16 12.15 1.98 -6.34
CA SER A 16 11.32 1.13 -7.19
C SER A 16 10.69 -0.05 -6.44
N VAL A 17 11.36 -0.55 -5.40
CA VAL A 17 10.85 -1.65 -4.55
C VAL A 17 9.52 -1.31 -3.89
N ILE A 18 9.29 -0.03 -3.53
CA ILE A 18 8.05 0.40 -2.89
C ILE A 18 6.86 0.33 -3.87
N ASN A 19 7.12 0.39 -5.18
CA ASN A 19 6.11 0.27 -6.24
C ASN A 19 5.72 -1.20 -6.52
N ASN A 20 6.42 -2.17 -5.93
CA ASN A 20 6.09 -3.58 -6.04
C ASN A 20 5.09 -4.02 -4.97
N ALA A 21 4.20 -4.94 -5.35
CA ALA A 21 3.23 -5.57 -4.47
C ALA A 21 3.10 -7.06 -4.79
N ALA A 22 2.92 -7.88 -3.76
CA ALA A 22 2.47 -9.25 -3.95
C ALA A 22 0.95 -9.29 -4.11
N ILE A 23 0.44 -9.96 -5.14
CA ILE A 23 -1.00 -10.21 -5.26
C ILE A 23 -1.35 -11.43 -4.43
N MET A 24 -2.16 -11.24 -3.39
CA MET A 24 -2.65 -12.30 -2.52
C MET A 24 -4.13 -12.55 -2.81
N LEU A 25 -4.51 -13.82 -2.94
CA LEU A 25 -5.88 -14.24 -3.18
C LEU A 25 -6.56 -14.58 -1.85
N LEU A 26 -7.53 -13.78 -1.43
CA LEU A 26 -8.34 -14.06 -0.24
C LEU A 26 -9.61 -14.83 -0.63
N PRO A 27 -9.89 -16.00 -0.03
CA PRO A 27 -11.11 -16.74 -0.32
C PRO A 27 -12.34 -15.95 0.14
N LYS A 28 -13.41 -15.96 -0.66
CA LYS A 28 -14.71 -15.34 -0.32
C LYS A 28 -15.62 -16.28 0.47
N LYS A 29 -15.39 -17.59 0.37
CA LYS A 29 -16.18 -18.67 0.97
C LYS A 29 -15.27 -19.83 1.37
N ASP A 30 -15.73 -20.64 2.31
CA ASP A 30 -15.07 -21.89 2.65
C ASP A 30 -15.09 -22.86 1.46
N GLY A 31 -14.00 -23.58 1.26
CA GLY A 31 -13.85 -24.50 0.13
C GLY A 31 -13.79 -23.82 -1.24
N ALA A 32 -13.27 -22.58 -1.33
CA ALA A 32 -13.07 -21.88 -2.60
C ALA A 32 -12.15 -22.67 -3.55
N THR A 33 -12.68 -23.11 -4.69
CA THR A 33 -11.96 -23.94 -5.68
C THR A 33 -11.66 -23.21 -6.98
N GLU A 34 -12.47 -22.20 -7.34
CA GLU A 34 -12.33 -21.46 -8.59
C GLU A 34 -11.73 -20.08 -8.38
N ILE A 35 -11.02 -19.54 -9.38
CA ILE A 35 -10.39 -18.21 -9.28
C ILE A 35 -11.39 -17.09 -8.95
N ILE A 36 -12.63 -17.22 -9.44
CA ILE A 36 -13.71 -16.26 -9.19
C ILE A 36 -14.16 -16.22 -7.72
N ASP A 37 -13.89 -17.29 -6.96
CA ASP A 37 -14.18 -17.37 -5.54
C ASP A 37 -13.17 -16.62 -4.67
N TYR A 38 -12.10 -16.08 -5.27
CA TYR A 38 -11.10 -15.30 -4.57
C TYR A 38 -11.26 -13.80 -4.86
N ARG A 39 -10.92 -12.99 -3.87
CA ARG A 39 -10.73 -11.55 -4.00
C ARG A 39 -9.23 -11.28 -4.01
N PRO A 40 -8.66 -10.74 -5.11
CA PRO A 40 -7.26 -10.32 -5.09
C PRO A 40 -7.11 -9.09 -4.19
N ILE A 41 -6.03 -9.07 -3.41
CA ILE A 41 -5.57 -7.89 -2.67
C ILE A 41 -4.10 -7.63 -2.99
N SER A 42 -3.74 -6.35 -3.06
CA SER A 42 -2.34 -5.94 -3.19
C SER A 42 -1.69 -5.86 -1.82
N LEU A 43 -0.78 -6.77 -1.54
CA LEU A 43 0.07 -6.74 -0.35
C LEU A 43 1.32 -5.90 -0.64
N ILE A 44 1.24 -4.61 -0.32
CA ILE A 44 2.37 -3.68 -0.44
C ILE A 44 3.28 -3.74 0.79
N HIS A 45 4.52 -3.27 0.63
CA HIS A 45 5.50 -3.13 1.71
C HIS A 45 5.04 -2.18 2.83
N SER A 46 5.51 -2.41 4.06
CA SER A 46 5.11 -1.64 5.24
C SER A 46 5.37 -0.13 5.10
N ILE A 47 6.50 0.26 4.53
CA ILE A 47 6.85 1.67 4.30
C ILE A 47 5.85 2.36 3.37
N GLY A 48 5.43 1.69 2.28
CA GLY A 48 4.38 2.20 1.39
C GLY A 48 3.06 2.41 2.12
N LYS A 49 2.65 1.47 2.99
CA LYS A 49 1.43 1.62 3.82
C LYS A 49 1.50 2.85 4.73
N LEU A 50 2.64 3.07 5.39
CA LEU A 50 2.83 4.21 6.30
C LEU A 50 2.76 5.54 5.54
N ILE A 51 3.40 5.63 4.38
CA ILE A 51 3.35 6.80 3.50
C ILE A 51 1.91 7.08 3.06
N SER A 52 1.20 6.08 2.55
CA SER A 52 -0.21 6.22 2.15
C SER A 52 -1.10 6.66 3.31
N LYS A 53 -0.87 6.14 4.52
CA LYS A 53 -1.65 6.53 5.71
C LYS A 53 -1.44 8.01 6.06
N VAL A 54 -0.20 8.49 6.11
CA VAL A 54 0.09 9.90 6.39
C VAL A 54 -0.54 10.81 5.33
N LEU A 55 -0.41 10.46 4.06
CA LEU A 55 -1.03 11.21 2.97
C LEU A 55 -2.56 11.22 3.08
N SER A 56 -3.19 10.09 3.41
CA SER A 56 -4.64 10.01 3.59
C SER A 56 -5.15 10.93 4.71
N ILE A 57 -4.41 11.06 5.81
CA ILE A 57 -4.75 11.94 6.93
C ILE A 57 -4.65 13.41 6.50
N ARG A 58 -3.56 13.78 5.81
CA ARG A 58 -3.37 15.15 5.29
C ARG A 58 -4.40 15.50 4.21
N LEU A 59 -4.75 14.54 3.37
CA LEU A 59 -5.77 14.73 2.34
C LEU A 59 -7.15 14.91 2.98
N ALA A 60 -7.47 14.14 4.03
CA ALA A 60 -8.71 14.31 4.77
C ALA A 60 -8.82 15.70 5.42
N SER A 61 -7.73 16.33 5.87
CA SER A 61 -7.85 17.71 6.37
C SER A 61 -8.19 18.75 5.30
N VAL A 62 -8.01 18.43 4.00
CA VAL A 62 -8.27 19.36 2.88
C VAL A 62 -9.58 19.06 2.16
N ILE A 63 -9.98 17.79 2.06
CA ILE A 63 -11.26 17.42 1.42
C ILE A 63 -12.46 17.75 2.31
N TRP A 64 -12.25 17.81 3.63
CA TRP A 64 -13.32 18.01 4.61
C TRP A 64 -13.45 19.47 5.09
N SER A 65 -12.67 20.39 4.50
CA SER A 65 -12.74 21.85 4.70
C SER A 65 -13.41 22.53 3.52
#